data_AF-A0A6M8VJG1-F1
#
_entry.id   AF-A0A6M8VJG1-F1
#
_cell.length_a   1.000
_cell.length_b   1.000
_cell.length_c   1.000
_cell.angle_alpha   90.00
_cell.angle_beta   90.00
_cell.angle_gamma   90.00
#
_symmetry.space_group_name_H-M   'P 1'
#
loop_
_entity.id
_entity.type
_entity.pdbx_description
1 polymer ?
#
loop_
_entity_poly.entity_id
_entity_poly.type
_entity_poly.pdbx_seq_one_letter_code
_entity_poly.pdbx_strand_id
1 'polypeptide(L)'
;MEAEQPAAYQGAWALWQEGMERGLLQPQFHGREHLNVELFEHKLRSGAPDLLANVEQDSLTGIAGDPAMPGVGFTHAFGLHDGAALPGHREILTDGLDRFEEVWGFRSKTFTPPAQKLHPALHETAESGGVVSIDKPFRCTRAMGDGTSRREVNHSGRQREQNHVTVVRNVVFEPGKDMGFDPVKRALQQVAAAFRWHKPAIISSHRVNFCGHLDEANRKRGLEDLRKLLEKITARWPDIEFVSVDELVEHLDQPA
;
A
#
# COMPACT_ATOMS: atom_id res chain seq x y z
N MET A 1 -11.72 -17.88 -8.39
CA MET A 1 -10.49 -17.48 -9.13
C MET A 1 -9.43 -18.58 -9.23
N GLU A 2 -8.66 -18.96 -8.21
CA GLU A 2 -7.65 -20.05 -8.37
C GLU A 2 -8.31 -21.40 -8.69
N ALA A 3 -9.43 -21.71 -8.03
CA ALA A 3 -10.22 -22.91 -8.33
C ALA A 3 -10.77 -22.93 -9.77
N GLU A 4 -10.92 -21.78 -10.41
CA GLU A 4 -11.47 -21.66 -11.77
C GLU A 4 -10.36 -21.54 -12.82
N GLN A 5 -9.21 -20.96 -12.45
CA GLN A 5 -8.09 -20.68 -13.35
C GLN A 5 -6.75 -21.02 -12.68
N PRO A 6 -6.52 -22.28 -12.28
CA PRO A 6 -5.36 -22.67 -11.46
C PRO A 6 -4.03 -22.39 -12.18
N ALA A 7 -4.01 -22.53 -13.52
CA ALA A 7 -2.83 -22.25 -14.33
C ALA A 7 -2.35 -20.79 -14.24
N ALA A 8 -3.23 -19.84 -13.90
CA ALA A 8 -2.85 -18.43 -13.74
C ALA A 8 -2.10 -18.14 -12.42
N TYR A 9 -2.15 -19.06 -11.46
CA TYR A 9 -1.61 -18.90 -10.10
C TYR A 9 -0.57 -19.97 -9.73
N GLN A 10 -0.51 -21.07 -10.48
CA GLN A 10 0.42 -22.16 -10.26
C GLN A 10 1.87 -21.67 -10.22
N GLY A 11 2.61 -22.06 -9.18
CA GLY A 11 4.01 -21.69 -8.99
C GLY A 11 4.26 -20.26 -8.47
N ALA A 12 3.22 -19.42 -8.34
CA ALA A 12 3.38 -18.07 -7.83
C ALA A 12 4.00 -18.05 -6.42
N TRP A 13 3.53 -18.91 -5.52
CA TRP A 13 4.07 -19.00 -4.15
C TRP A 13 5.55 -19.37 -4.14
N ALA A 14 5.97 -20.36 -4.92
CA ALA A 14 7.37 -20.78 -5.02
C ALA A 14 8.26 -19.64 -5.55
N LEU A 15 7.79 -18.87 -6.53
CA LEU A 15 8.52 -17.71 -7.05
C LEU A 15 8.66 -16.57 -6.01
N TRP A 16 7.65 -16.38 -5.15
CA TRP A 16 7.75 -15.43 -4.04
C TRP A 16 8.79 -15.89 -3.02
N GLN A 17 8.79 -17.17 -2.66
CA GLN A 17 9.81 -17.76 -1.77
C GLN A 17 11.21 -17.61 -2.37
N GLU A 18 11.40 -17.93 -3.66
CA GLU A 18 12.68 -17.73 -4.35
C GLU A 18 13.10 -16.25 -4.34
N GLY A 19 12.16 -15.33 -4.60
CA GLY A 19 12.43 -13.89 -4.57
C GLY A 19 12.89 -13.41 -3.19
N MET A 20 12.32 -13.95 -2.12
CA MET A 20 12.73 -13.66 -0.74
C MET A 20 14.10 -14.27 -0.42
N GLU A 21 14.33 -15.53 -0.75
CA GLU A 21 15.62 -16.21 -0.55
C GLU A 21 16.77 -15.50 -1.27
N ARG A 22 16.49 -14.89 -2.43
CA ARG A 22 17.45 -14.14 -3.22
C ARG A 22 17.58 -12.66 -2.81
N GLY A 23 16.84 -12.21 -1.80
CA GLY A 23 16.84 -10.81 -1.35
C GLY A 23 16.24 -9.83 -2.36
N LEU A 24 15.39 -10.31 -3.28
CA LEU A 24 14.69 -9.48 -4.27
C LEU A 24 13.34 -8.96 -3.76
N LEU A 25 12.74 -9.67 -2.80
CA LEU A 25 11.44 -9.37 -2.23
C LEU A 25 11.51 -9.43 -0.71
N GLN A 26 10.91 -8.42 -0.07
CA GLN A 26 10.73 -8.39 1.38
C GLN A 26 9.29 -7.94 1.65
N PRO A 27 8.33 -8.89 1.78
CA PRO A 27 6.93 -8.57 2.02
C PRO A 27 6.77 -7.76 3.31
N GLN A 28 5.87 -6.79 3.29
CA GLN A 28 5.47 -5.99 4.45
C GLN A 28 3.96 -5.79 4.43
N PHE A 29 3.39 -5.45 5.58
CA PHE A 29 1.94 -5.44 5.78
C PHE A 29 1.26 -4.31 5.00
N HIS A 30 0.23 -4.67 4.23
CA HIS A 30 -0.64 -3.73 3.49
C HIS A 30 -2.11 -3.83 3.93
N GLY A 31 -2.39 -4.51 5.05
CA GLY A 31 -3.76 -4.85 5.47
C GLY A 31 -4.15 -6.27 5.07
N ARG A 32 -4.95 -6.93 5.92
CA ARG A 32 -5.58 -8.23 5.63
C ARG A 32 -6.54 -8.14 4.45
N GLU A 33 -7.29 -7.05 4.44
CA GLU A 33 -8.31 -6.75 3.46
C GLU A 33 -8.09 -5.40 2.81
N HIS A 34 -8.47 -5.31 1.55
CA HIS A 34 -8.48 -4.07 0.79
C HIS A 34 -9.92 -3.64 0.52
N LEU A 35 -10.82 -3.96 1.46
CA LEU A 35 -12.26 -3.68 1.46
C LEU A 35 -12.63 -3.05 2.81
N ASN A 36 -13.51 -2.06 2.82
CA ASN A 36 -14.12 -1.55 4.05
C ASN A 36 -15.29 -2.47 4.47
N VAL A 37 -15.08 -3.26 5.52
CA VAL A 37 -16.06 -4.24 6.02
C VAL A 37 -17.36 -3.57 6.42
N GLU A 38 -17.30 -2.45 7.14
CA GLU A 38 -18.49 -1.76 7.64
C GLU A 38 -19.37 -1.25 6.50
N LEU A 39 -18.78 -0.62 5.47
CA LEU A 39 -19.50 -0.18 4.27
C LEU A 39 -20.11 -1.36 3.53
N PHE A 40 -19.36 -2.46 3.39
CA PHE A 40 -19.83 -3.65 2.72
C PHE A 40 -21.03 -4.26 3.44
N GLU A 41 -20.93 -4.43 4.77
CA GLU A 41 -22.02 -4.94 5.59
C GLU A 41 -23.24 -3.99 5.63
N HIS A 42 -23.01 -2.68 5.70
CA HIS A 42 -24.08 -1.69 5.62
C HIS A 42 -24.88 -1.86 4.34
N LYS A 43 -24.18 -1.96 3.19
CA LYS A 43 -24.79 -2.17 1.88
C LYS A 43 -25.47 -3.53 1.75
N LEU A 44 -24.92 -4.59 2.37
CA LEU A 44 -25.58 -5.90 2.41
C LEU A 44 -26.91 -5.81 3.16
N ARG A 45 -26.91 -5.19 4.35
CA ARG A 45 -28.12 -5.05 5.19
C ARG A 45 -29.18 -4.19 4.53
N SER A 46 -28.79 -3.14 3.82
CA SER A 46 -29.72 -2.26 3.11
C SER A 46 -30.18 -2.79 1.75
N GLY A 47 -29.63 -3.91 1.28
CA GLY A 47 -29.93 -4.47 -0.04
C GLY A 47 -29.51 -3.55 -1.18
N ALA A 48 -28.35 -2.89 -1.04
CA ALA A 48 -27.89 -1.89 -2.00
C ALA A 48 -27.72 -2.50 -3.40
N PRO A 49 -28.41 -1.97 -4.44
CA PRO A 49 -28.40 -2.59 -5.78
C PRO A 49 -27.02 -2.69 -6.41
N ASP A 50 -26.14 -1.72 -6.16
CA ASP A 50 -24.76 -1.73 -6.67
C ASP A 50 -23.97 -2.90 -6.09
N LEU A 51 -24.09 -3.16 -4.79
CA LEU A 51 -23.43 -4.29 -4.15
C LEU A 51 -24.00 -5.62 -4.65
N LEU A 52 -25.32 -5.79 -4.68
CA LEU A 52 -25.95 -7.03 -5.09
C LEU A 52 -25.57 -7.40 -6.53
N ALA A 53 -25.57 -6.42 -7.45
CA ALA A 53 -25.14 -6.63 -8.83
C ALA A 53 -23.65 -7.03 -8.92
N ASN A 54 -22.79 -6.49 -8.04
CA ASN A 54 -21.38 -6.87 -7.99
C ASN A 54 -21.20 -8.31 -7.52
N VAL A 55 -21.89 -8.72 -6.45
CA VAL A 55 -21.86 -10.10 -5.93
C VAL A 55 -22.41 -11.09 -6.97
N GLU A 56 -23.50 -10.77 -7.66
CA GLU A 56 -24.08 -11.63 -8.70
C GLU A 56 -23.13 -11.84 -9.90
N GLN A 57 -22.21 -10.90 -10.14
CA GLN A 57 -21.26 -10.93 -11.25
C GLN A 57 -19.84 -11.32 -10.82
N ASP A 58 -19.65 -11.82 -9.59
CA ASP A 58 -18.33 -12.14 -9.01
C ASP A 58 -17.33 -10.97 -9.15
N SER A 59 -17.82 -9.74 -8.99
CA SER A 59 -17.07 -8.49 -9.14
C SER A 59 -17.11 -7.67 -7.86
N LEU A 60 -16.10 -6.83 -7.65
CA LEU A 60 -16.07 -5.81 -6.60
C LEU A 60 -15.78 -4.41 -7.16
N THR A 61 -15.71 -4.26 -8.48
CA THR A 61 -15.19 -3.06 -9.14
C THR A 61 -16.22 -1.92 -9.23
N GLY A 62 -17.51 -2.23 -9.07
CA GLY A 62 -18.60 -1.27 -9.20
C GLY A 62 -19.24 -0.82 -7.89
N ILE A 63 -18.66 -1.16 -6.73
CA ILE A 63 -19.24 -0.78 -5.43
C ILE A 63 -19.02 0.72 -5.20
N ALA A 64 -20.11 1.47 -5.15
CA ALA A 64 -20.06 2.92 -4.96
C ALA A 64 -19.88 3.29 -3.48
N GLY A 65 -19.55 4.56 -3.21
CA GLY A 65 -19.69 5.11 -1.86
C GLY A 65 -21.16 5.16 -1.44
N ASP A 66 -21.42 5.38 -0.16
CA ASP A 66 -22.76 5.53 0.38
C ASP A 66 -22.94 6.90 1.05
N PRO A 67 -24.04 7.64 0.78
CA PRO A 67 -24.33 8.91 1.47
C PRO A 67 -24.41 8.77 3.00
N ALA A 68 -24.77 7.59 3.53
CA ALA A 68 -24.78 7.34 4.97
C ALA A 68 -23.37 7.24 5.57
N MET A 69 -22.34 6.97 4.75
CA MET A 69 -20.94 6.83 5.16
C MET A 69 -20.01 7.74 4.33
N PRO A 70 -20.18 9.07 4.40
CA PRO A 70 -19.49 10.00 3.52
C PRO A 70 -17.97 9.89 3.65
N GLY A 71 -17.27 9.87 2.51
CA GLY A 71 -15.80 9.80 2.45
C GLY A 71 -15.20 8.41 2.68
N VAL A 72 -16.01 7.41 3.02
CA VAL A 72 -15.64 5.99 3.02
C VAL A 72 -15.83 5.44 1.61
N GLY A 73 -14.78 4.83 1.08
CA GLY A 73 -14.79 4.20 -0.24
C GLY A 73 -14.55 2.72 -0.03
N PHE A 74 -15.06 1.87 -0.92
CA PHE A 74 -15.02 0.43 -0.71
C PHE A 74 -13.60 -0.10 -0.53
N THR A 75 -12.58 0.49 -1.16
CA THR A 75 -11.18 0.04 -0.99
C THR A 75 -10.48 0.59 0.25
N HIS A 76 -11.13 1.45 1.04
CA HIS A 76 -10.56 2.07 2.23
C HIS A 76 -10.80 1.18 3.45
N ALA A 77 -10.01 0.10 3.62
CA ALA A 77 -10.22 -0.86 4.71
C ALA A 77 -10.36 -0.21 6.10
N PHE A 78 -9.54 0.81 6.38
CA PHE A 78 -9.61 1.61 7.62
C PHE A 78 -10.18 3.03 7.40
N GLY A 79 -10.96 3.21 6.33
CA GLY A 79 -11.70 4.43 6.07
C GLY A 79 -12.74 4.65 7.16
N LEU A 80 -12.71 5.83 7.80
CA LEU A 80 -13.53 6.14 8.96
C LEU A 80 -14.55 7.22 8.61
N HIS A 81 -15.83 6.97 8.89
CA HIS A 81 -16.89 7.97 8.89
C HIS A 81 -17.36 8.28 10.32
N ASP A 82 -17.50 7.25 11.15
CA ASP A 82 -17.91 7.31 12.56
C ASP A 82 -16.87 6.61 13.44
N GLY A 83 -16.50 7.22 14.56
CA GLY A 83 -15.59 6.64 15.55
C GLY A 83 -16.06 5.31 16.15
N ALA A 84 -17.35 4.99 16.07
CA ALA A 84 -17.92 3.70 16.49
C ALA A 84 -17.31 2.50 15.76
N ALA A 85 -16.72 2.69 14.57
CA ALA A 85 -16.05 1.64 13.80
C ALA A 85 -14.63 1.30 14.31
N LEU A 86 -14.03 2.15 15.15
CA LEU A 86 -12.64 1.99 15.60
C LEU A 86 -12.37 0.66 16.32
N PRO A 87 -13.26 0.12 17.19
CA PRO A 87 -13.05 -1.21 17.78
C PRO A 87 -12.90 -2.31 16.72
N GLY A 88 -13.79 -2.36 15.72
CA GLY A 88 -13.69 -3.34 14.64
C GLY A 88 -12.43 -3.16 13.79
N HIS A 89 -12.02 -1.92 13.52
CA HIS A 89 -10.75 -1.65 12.85
C HIS A 89 -9.54 -2.16 13.65
N ARG A 90 -9.58 -2.11 14.99
CA ARG A 90 -8.50 -2.69 15.82
C ARG A 90 -8.44 -4.20 15.69
N GLU A 91 -9.59 -4.88 15.76
CA GLU A 91 -9.67 -6.33 15.59
C GLU A 91 -9.14 -6.77 14.21
N ILE A 92 -9.57 -6.09 13.14
CA ILE A 92 -9.09 -6.34 11.77
C ILE A 92 -7.58 -6.13 11.66
N LEU A 93 -7.05 -5.07 12.27
CA LEU A 93 -5.64 -4.74 12.22
C LEU A 93 -4.79 -5.77 12.99
N THR A 94 -5.22 -6.15 14.20
CA THR A 94 -4.55 -7.17 15.02
C THR A 94 -4.54 -8.51 14.31
N ASP A 95 -5.72 -9.01 13.90
CA ASP A 95 -5.80 -10.29 13.18
C ASP A 95 -5.01 -10.24 11.88
N GLY A 96 -5.07 -9.13 11.13
CA GLY A 96 -4.32 -8.99 9.89
C GLY A 96 -2.80 -9.09 10.06
N LEU A 97 -2.25 -8.50 11.12
CA LEU A 97 -0.83 -8.61 11.44
C LEU A 97 -0.46 -10.03 11.87
N ASP A 98 -1.33 -10.71 12.62
CA ASP A 98 -1.12 -12.11 13.02
C ASP A 98 -1.18 -13.05 11.81
N ARG A 99 -2.16 -12.88 10.91
CA ARG A 99 -2.24 -13.62 9.64
C ARG A 99 -1.02 -13.38 8.75
N PHE A 100 -0.50 -12.15 8.74
CA PHE A 100 0.72 -11.84 8.00
C PHE A 100 1.89 -12.68 8.52
N GLU A 101 2.07 -12.74 9.84
CA GLU A 101 3.13 -13.53 10.46
C GLU A 101 2.95 -15.04 10.22
N GLU A 102 1.72 -15.55 10.26
CA GLU A 102 1.41 -16.94 9.92
C GLU A 102 1.81 -17.29 8.48
N VAL A 103 1.58 -16.39 7.51
CA VAL A 103 1.88 -16.61 6.09
C VAL A 103 3.37 -16.48 5.79
N TRP A 104 4.03 -15.46 6.34
CA TRP A 104 5.41 -15.12 5.99
C TRP A 104 6.46 -15.67 6.95
N GLY A 105 6.05 -16.12 8.14
CA GLY A 105 6.95 -16.63 9.18
C GLY A 105 7.71 -15.54 9.95
N PHE A 106 7.36 -14.27 9.76
CA PHE A 106 7.94 -13.13 10.49
C PHE A 106 6.93 -12.00 10.67
N ARG A 107 7.11 -11.19 11.73
CA ARG A 107 6.29 -10.01 11.98
C ARG A 107 6.66 -8.86 11.04
N SER A 108 5.67 -8.21 10.44
CA SER A 108 5.90 -7.02 9.63
C SER A 108 6.40 -5.85 10.49
N LYS A 109 7.49 -5.20 10.08
CA LYS A 109 8.01 -3.98 10.72
C LYS A 109 7.35 -2.72 10.19
N THR A 110 6.82 -2.75 8.97
CA THR A 110 6.20 -1.59 8.34
C THR A 110 4.75 -1.86 7.97
N PHE A 111 3.96 -0.79 7.88
CA PHE A 111 2.57 -0.85 7.49
C PHE A 111 2.27 0.21 6.44
N THR A 112 1.76 -0.22 5.29
CA THR A 112 1.10 0.65 4.33
C THR A 112 -0.41 0.45 4.44
N PRO A 113 -1.16 1.35 5.09
CA PRO A 113 -2.59 1.19 5.18
C PRO A 113 -3.23 1.18 3.78
N PRO A 114 -4.28 0.38 3.52
CA PRO A 114 -5.06 0.47 2.30
C PRO A 114 -5.48 1.92 2.00
N ALA A 115 -5.23 2.37 0.77
CA ALA A 115 -5.39 3.76 0.34
C ALA A 115 -4.65 4.81 1.21
N GLN A 116 -3.64 4.38 1.97
CA GLN A 116 -2.89 5.15 2.97
C GLN A 116 -3.79 5.90 3.98
N LYS A 117 -4.94 5.30 4.31
CA LYS A 117 -5.89 5.82 5.31
C LYS A 117 -5.79 5.01 6.59
N LEU A 118 -5.55 5.69 7.72
CA LEU A 118 -5.48 5.08 9.05
C LEU A 118 -5.77 6.11 10.13
N HIS A 119 -6.77 5.91 10.97
CA HIS A 119 -7.04 6.86 12.05
C HIS A 119 -5.93 6.82 13.14
N PRO A 120 -5.53 7.95 13.76
CA PRO A 120 -4.45 7.95 14.77
C PRO A 120 -4.72 7.06 15.98
N ALA A 121 -6.00 6.84 16.32
CA ALA A 121 -6.40 5.90 17.38
C ALA A 121 -6.08 4.42 17.09
N LEU A 122 -5.58 4.10 15.89
CA LEU A 122 -5.12 2.77 15.48
C LEU A 122 -3.59 2.66 15.47
N HIS A 123 -2.85 3.76 15.70
CA HIS A 123 -1.38 3.72 15.72
C HIS A 123 -0.86 2.79 16.82
N GLU A 124 -1.37 2.92 18.05
CA GLU A 124 -0.98 2.06 19.17
C GLU A 124 -1.25 0.58 18.87
N THR A 125 -2.38 0.27 18.22
CA THR A 125 -2.68 -1.10 17.80
C THR A 125 -1.65 -1.62 16.79
N ALA A 126 -1.30 -0.83 15.77
CA ALA A 126 -0.24 -1.19 14.83
C ALA A 126 1.11 -1.39 15.54
N GLU A 127 1.49 -0.44 16.40
CA GLU A 127 2.75 -0.44 17.14
C GLU A 127 2.88 -1.65 18.08
N SER A 128 1.81 -1.95 18.84
CA SER A 128 1.73 -3.13 19.70
C SER A 128 1.83 -4.44 18.91
N GLY A 129 1.41 -4.42 17.64
CA GLY A 129 1.60 -5.49 16.68
C GLY A 129 2.95 -5.46 15.96
N GLY A 130 3.99 -4.80 16.48
CA GLY A 130 5.35 -4.84 15.93
C GLY A 130 5.64 -3.84 14.80
N VAL A 131 4.66 -3.03 14.39
CA VAL A 131 4.88 -2.01 13.36
C VAL A 131 5.67 -0.84 13.93
N VAL A 132 6.88 -0.63 13.40
CA VAL A 132 7.75 0.50 13.75
C VAL A 132 7.68 1.64 12.72
N SER A 133 7.03 1.42 11.57
CA SER A 133 6.89 2.45 10.54
C SER A 133 5.56 2.39 9.78
N ILE A 134 5.01 3.56 9.46
CA ILE A 134 3.76 3.71 8.71
C ILE A 134 3.98 4.57 7.46
N ASP A 135 3.61 4.05 6.29
CA ASP A 135 3.57 4.82 5.03
C ASP A 135 2.39 5.79 5.03
N LYS A 136 2.68 7.07 4.79
CA LYS A 136 1.70 8.15 4.75
C LYS A 136 1.89 8.97 3.47
N PRO A 137 0.82 9.50 2.88
CA PRO A 137 0.95 10.43 1.76
C PRO A 137 1.58 11.74 2.25
N PHE A 138 2.33 12.41 1.37
CA PHE A 138 2.94 13.71 1.67
C PHE A 138 1.92 14.74 2.16
N ARG A 139 0.72 14.73 1.56
CA ARG A 139 -0.42 15.55 1.99
C ARG A 139 -1.68 14.69 2.00
N CYS A 140 -2.47 14.82 3.06
CA CYS A 140 -3.80 14.22 3.10
C CYS A 140 -4.80 15.04 3.92
N THR A 141 -6.06 14.69 3.76
CA THR A 141 -7.15 15.09 4.65
C THR A 141 -7.71 13.82 5.28
N ARG A 142 -7.73 13.77 6.59
CA ARG A 142 -8.16 12.61 7.38
C ARG A 142 -9.50 12.89 8.03
N ALA A 143 -10.45 11.98 7.92
CA ALA A 143 -11.69 12.03 8.68
C ALA A 143 -11.43 11.60 10.13
N MET A 144 -12.04 12.30 11.09
CA MET A 144 -11.83 12.06 12.53
C MET A 144 -12.95 11.22 13.17
N GLY A 145 -13.98 10.84 12.41
CA GLY A 145 -15.08 10.01 12.91
C GLY A 145 -16.16 10.76 13.68
N ASP A 146 -16.10 12.09 13.74
CA ASP A 146 -17.03 12.98 14.44
C ASP A 146 -17.63 14.06 13.49
N GLY A 147 -17.60 13.79 12.19
CA GLY A 147 -17.97 14.73 11.14
C GLY A 147 -16.89 15.78 10.82
N THR A 148 -15.78 15.82 11.57
CA THR A 148 -14.65 16.72 11.29
C THR A 148 -13.56 16.05 10.48
N SER A 149 -12.66 16.88 9.93
CA SER A 149 -11.47 16.40 9.23
C SER A 149 -10.23 17.22 9.56
N ARG A 150 -9.07 16.58 9.44
CA ARG A 150 -7.77 17.17 9.70
C ARG A 150 -6.91 17.13 8.44
N ARG A 151 -6.33 18.27 8.07
CA ARG A 151 -5.29 18.34 7.03
C ARG A 151 -3.93 18.03 7.63
N GLU A 152 -3.16 17.21 6.93
CA GLU A 152 -1.84 16.77 7.36
C GLU A 152 -0.82 16.96 6.23
N VAL A 153 0.39 17.34 6.64
CA VAL A 153 1.60 17.32 5.81
C VAL A 153 2.59 16.41 6.53
N ASN A 154 3.09 15.41 5.81
CA ASN A 154 3.95 14.35 6.34
C ASN A 154 5.32 14.38 5.66
N HIS A 155 6.36 13.99 6.38
CA HIS A 155 7.72 13.82 5.88
C HIS A 155 8.30 12.49 6.37
N SER A 156 9.25 11.90 5.63
CA SER A 156 9.92 10.70 6.15
C SER A 156 10.70 11.03 7.45
N GLY A 157 10.61 10.15 8.44
CA GLY A 157 11.19 10.33 9.78
C GLY A 157 10.14 10.33 10.90
N ARG A 158 10.62 10.41 12.15
CA ARG A 158 9.76 10.52 13.33
C ARG A 158 9.15 11.93 13.40
N GLN A 159 7.84 12.00 13.67
CA GLN A 159 7.08 13.26 13.69
C GLN A 159 6.10 13.27 14.87
N ARG A 160 5.74 14.48 15.34
CA ARG A 160 4.56 14.76 16.19
C ARG A 160 4.36 13.78 17.37
N GLU A 161 5.42 13.53 18.13
CA GLU A 161 5.41 12.69 19.35
C GLU A 161 4.95 11.23 19.14
N GLN A 162 4.91 10.74 17.90
CA GLN A 162 4.50 9.36 17.61
C GLN A 162 5.66 8.36 17.82
N ASN A 163 5.34 7.10 18.16
CA ASN A 163 6.35 6.07 18.40
C ASN A 163 6.91 5.45 17.11
N HIS A 164 6.15 5.49 16.02
CA HIS A 164 6.58 4.99 14.72
C HIS A 164 7.30 6.04 13.86
N VAL A 165 8.16 5.56 12.97
CA VAL A 165 8.71 6.36 11.88
C VAL A 165 7.63 6.54 10.80
N THR A 166 7.49 7.74 10.26
CA THR A 166 6.68 7.92 9.04
C THR A 166 7.55 7.70 7.83
N VAL A 167 7.05 6.95 6.84
CA VAL A 167 7.64 6.87 5.51
C VAL A 167 6.75 7.64 4.54
N VAL A 168 7.35 8.46 3.67
CA VAL A 168 6.65 9.16 2.60
C VAL A 168 7.32 8.83 1.27
N ARG A 169 6.60 8.13 0.41
CA ARG A 169 7.05 7.79 -0.95
C ARG A 169 7.24 9.07 -1.79
N ASN A 170 8.36 9.19 -2.49
CA ASN A 170 8.75 10.42 -3.20
C ASN A 170 9.07 10.22 -4.69
N VAL A 171 9.03 8.98 -5.19
CA VAL A 171 9.16 8.64 -6.61
C VAL A 171 7.93 7.87 -7.05
N VAL A 172 7.27 8.30 -8.12
CA VAL A 172 6.09 7.64 -8.69
C VAL A 172 6.48 6.91 -9.96
N PHE A 173 6.13 5.63 -10.05
CA PHE A 173 6.43 4.79 -11.20
C PHE A 173 5.25 3.86 -11.54
N GLU A 174 4.35 4.35 -12.39
CA GLU A 174 3.11 3.66 -12.80
C GLU A 174 3.06 3.47 -14.32
N PRO A 175 3.89 2.59 -14.92
CA PRO A 175 4.01 2.48 -16.38
C PRO A 175 2.78 1.91 -17.09
N GLY A 176 1.88 1.24 -16.36
CA GLY A 176 0.61 0.75 -16.90
C GLY A 176 -0.49 1.81 -16.98
N LYS A 177 -0.24 3.03 -16.48
CA LYS A 177 -1.20 4.13 -16.45
C LYS A 177 -0.72 5.31 -17.27
N ASP A 178 -1.56 5.82 -18.15
CA ASP A 178 -1.27 7.09 -18.83
C ASP A 178 -1.40 8.24 -17.82
N MET A 179 -0.25 8.80 -17.46
CA MET A 179 -0.13 9.93 -16.54
C MET A 179 0.22 11.24 -17.27
N GLY A 180 0.21 11.25 -18.61
CA GLY A 180 0.62 12.40 -19.42
C GLY A 180 2.13 12.68 -19.41
N PHE A 181 2.95 11.70 -18.99
CA PHE A 181 4.42 11.78 -19.02
C PHE A 181 5.05 10.39 -19.13
N ASP A 182 6.28 10.34 -19.64
CA ASP A 182 7.10 9.11 -19.63
C ASP A 182 7.42 8.70 -18.18
N PRO A 183 6.98 7.51 -17.73
CA PRO A 183 7.12 7.06 -16.35
C PRO A 183 8.58 6.85 -15.95
N VAL A 184 9.41 6.32 -16.85
CA VAL A 184 10.85 6.07 -16.60
C VAL A 184 11.58 7.41 -16.46
N LYS A 185 11.34 8.34 -17.37
CA LYS A 185 11.95 9.68 -17.34
C LYS A 185 11.55 10.43 -16.07
N ARG A 186 10.27 10.39 -15.70
CA ARG A 186 9.77 11.04 -14.48
C ARG A 186 10.40 10.44 -13.23
N ALA A 187 10.42 9.11 -13.13
CA ALA A 187 11.00 8.43 -11.98
C ALA A 187 12.49 8.79 -11.81
N LEU A 188 13.28 8.77 -12.89
CA LEU A 188 14.71 9.17 -12.85
C LEU A 188 14.91 10.63 -12.41
N GLN A 189 14.03 11.55 -12.81
CA GLN A 189 14.09 12.94 -12.37
C GLN A 189 13.80 13.05 -10.86
N GLN A 190 12.85 12.27 -10.36
CA GLN A 190 12.50 12.25 -8.93
C GLN A 190 13.59 11.58 -8.08
N VAL A 191 14.19 10.48 -8.55
CA VAL A 191 15.38 9.86 -7.91
C VAL A 191 16.52 10.88 -7.84
N ALA A 192 16.82 11.56 -8.95
CA ALA A 192 17.86 12.59 -8.97
C ALA A 192 17.55 13.78 -8.06
N ALA A 193 16.27 14.11 -7.85
CA ALA A 193 15.87 15.13 -6.88
C ALA A 193 16.08 14.62 -5.45
N ALA A 194 15.62 13.42 -5.10
CA ALA A 194 15.79 12.83 -3.77
C ALA A 194 17.26 12.82 -3.34
N PHE A 195 18.16 12.31 -4.19
CA PHE A 195 19.59 12.27 -3.89
C PHE A 195 20.25 13.65 -3.79
N ARG A 196 19.81 14.63 -4.58
CA ARG A 196 20.29 16.02 -4.46
C ARG A 196 19.97 16.63 -3.09
N TRP A 197 18.87 16.20 -2.47
CA TRP A 197 18.45 16.62 -1.15
C TRP A 197 18.93 15.69 -0.03
N HIS A 198 19.85 14.76 -0.32
CA HIS A 198 20.33 13.73 0.61
C HIS A 198 19.18 12.95 1.27
N LYS A 199 18.17 12.60 0.46
CA LYS A 199 17.02 11.77 0.87
C LYS A 199 17.03 10.43 0.11
N PRO A 200 16.55 9.34 0.73
CA PRO A 200 16.33 8.10 0.01
C PRO A 200 15.29 8.30 -1.11
N ALA A 201 15.47 7.57 -2.21
CA ALA A 201 14.50 7.52 -3.30
C ALA A 201 13.56 6.32 -3.07
N ILE A 202 12.32 6.59 -2.68
CA ILE A 202 11.31 5.58 -2.35
C ILE A 202 10.32 5.49 -3.51
N ILE A 203 10.48 4.45 -4.34
CA ILE A 203 9.73 4.24 -5.59
C ILE A 203 8.41 3.53 -5.29
N SER A 204 7.31 4.21 -5.64
CA SER A 204 5.95 3.66 -5.60
C SER A 204 5.59 3.06 -6.96
N SER A 205 5.11 1.83 -6.95
CA SER A 205 4.49 1.16 -8.09
C SER A 205 3.44 0.15 -7.61
N HIS A 206 2.54 -0.28 -8.48
CA HIS A 206 1.52 -1.28 -8.15
C HIS A 206 1.63 -2.53 -9.03
N ARG A 207 1.22 -3.68 -8.49
CA ARG A 207 1.19 -4.98 -9.20
C ARG A 207 0.51 -4.90 -10.57
N VAL A 208 -0.55 -4.09 -10.71
CA VAL A 208 -1.30 -3.93 -11.96
C VAL A 208 -0.42 -3.52 -13.14
N ASN A 209 0.69 -2.82 -12.91
CA ASN A 209 1.65 -2.46 -13.97
C ASN A 209 2.37 -3.66 -14.58
N PHE A 210 2.42 -4.79 -13.87
CA PHE A 210 3.20 -5.97 -14.25
C PHE A 210 2.32 -7.21 -14.49
N CYS A 211 1.00 -7.06 -14.34
CA CYS A 211 0.03 -8.11 -14.63
C CYS A 211 -0.20 -8.25 -16.14
N GLY A 212 -0.37 -9.49 -16.60
CA GLY A 212 -0.58 -9.81 -18.02
C GLY A 212 -1.71 -10.78 -18.30
N HIS A 213 -2.55 -11.06 -17.30
CA HIS A 213 -3.63 -12.05 -17.44
C HIS A 213 -4.74 -11.57 -18.39
N LEU A 214 -5.12 -10.29 -18.29
CA LEU A 214 -6.11 -9.67 -19.19
C LEU A 214 -5.49 -9.12 -20.47
N ASP A 215 -4.33 -8.46 -20.35
CA ASP A 215 -3.55 -7.92 -21.48
C ASP A 215 -2.07 -8.21 -21.25
N GLU A 216 -1.52 -9.17 -22.00
CA GLU A 216 -0.10 -9.50 -21.92
C GLU A 216 0.82 -8.32 -22.31
N ALA A 217 0.35 -7.43 -23.18
CA ALA A 217 1.12 -6.26 -23.57
C ALA A 217 1.34 -5.30 -22.40
N ASN A 218 0.42 -5.25 -21.43
CA ASN A 218 0.60 -4.51 -20.18
C ASN A 218 1.79 -5.03 -19.37
N ARG A 219 1.87 -6.36 -19.12
CA ARG A 219 3.01 -7.00 -18.45
C ARG A 219 4.32 -6.71 -19.20
N LYS A 220 4.32 -6.90 -20.51
CA LYS A 220 5.52 -6.70 -21.33
C LYS A 220 6.05 -5.27 -21.20
N ARG A 221 5.19 -4.26 -21.39
CA ARG A 221 5.57 -2.84 -21.26
C ARG A 221 6.05 -2.52 -19.85
N GLY A 222 5.32 -2.95 -18.82
CA GLY A 222 5.67 -2.67 -17.43
C GLY A 222 7.03 -3.24 -17.04
N LEU A 223 7.33 -4.48 -17.42
CA LEU A 223 8.62 -5.13 -17.15
C LEU A 223 9.76 -4.51 -17.97
N GLU A 224 9.51 -4.14 -19.23
CA GLU A 224 10.49 -3.41 -20.05
C GLU A 224 10.85 -2.05 -19.43
N ASP A 225 9.86 -1.31 -18.94
CA ASP A 225 10.08 0.00 -18.32
C ASP A 225 10.73 -0.11 -16.94
N LEU A 226 10.39 -1.13 -16.15
CA LEU A 226 11.07 -1.41 -14.89
C LEU A 226 12.56 -1.71 -15.14
N ARG A 227 12.86 -2.55 -16.14
CA ARG A 227 14.23 -2.86 -16.55
C ARG A 227 14.99 -1.59 -16.96
N LYS A 228 14.40 -0.77 -17.85
CA LYS A 228 15.00 0.50 -18.28
C LYS A 228 15.26 1.45 -17.10
N LEU A 229 14.35 1.49 -16.12
CA LEU A 229 14.52 2.33 -14.93
C LEU A 229 15.70 1.84 -14.10
N LEU A 230 15.76 0.54 -13.77
CA LEU A 230 16.84 -0.04 -12.97
C LEU A 230 18.20 0.11 -13.66
N GLU A 231 18.31 -0.21 -14.96
CA GLU A 231 19.54 -0.03 -15.75
C GLU A 231 20.03 1.42 -15.74
N LYS A 232 19.13 2.39 -15.89
CA LYS A 232 19.50 3.81 -15.87
C LYS A 232 19.86 4.32 -14.48
N ILE A 233 19.24 3.78 -13.44
CA ILE A 233 19.58 4.10 -12.05
C ILE A 233 21.00 3.62 -11.75
N THR A 234 21.30 2.34 -12.00
CA THR A 234 22.61 1.76 -11.68
C THR A 234 23.73 2.33 -12.55
N ALA A 235 23.46 2.67 -13.81
CA ALA A 235 24.44 3.34 -14.67
C ALA A 235 24.77 4.77 -14.21
N ARG A 236 23.80 5.47 -13.59
CA ARG A 236 23.97 6.88 -13.16
C ARG A 236 24.52 6.99 -11.75
N TRP A 237 24.17 6.06 -10.86
CA TRP A 237 24.61 6.00 -9.47
C TRP A 237 25.18 4.60 -9.23
N PRO A 238 26.47 4.38 -9.55
CA PRO A 238 27.09 3.06 -9.46
C PRO A 238 27.19 2.53 -8.02
N ASP A 239 27.26 3.44 -7.04
CA ASP A 239 27.32 3.11 -5.61
C ASP A 239 25.93 3.02 -4.95
N ILE A 240 24.85 2.89 -5.75
CA ILE A 240 23.50 2.81 -5.21
C ILE A 240 23.24 1.47 -4.51
N GLU A 241 22.57 1.53 -3.36
CA GLU A 241 22.06 0.36 -2.66
C GLU A 241 20.54 0.28 -2.80
N PHE A 242 20.04 -0.93 -3.08
CA PHE A 242 18.62 -1.24 -3.03
C PHE A 242 18.36 -1.96 -1.71
N VAL A 243 17.52 -1.37 -0.87
CA VAL A 243 17.16 -1.89 0.45
C VAL A 243 15.66 -2.05 0.56
N SER A 244 15.22 -2.95 1.43
CA SER A 244 13.80 -3.06 1.76
C SER A 244 13.34 -1.87 2.61
N VAL A 245 12.02 -1.66 2.73
CA VAL A 245 11.50 -0.52 3.51
C VAL A 245 11.73 -0.71 5.02
N ASP A 246 11.75 -1.94 5.51
CA ASP A 246 12.08 -2.25 6.90
C ASP A 246 13.56 -1.97 7.21
N GLU A 247 14.49 -2.30 6.32
CA GLU A 247 15.91 -1.89 6.43
C GLU A 247 16.05 -0.36 6.35
N LEU A 248 15.36 0.28 5.40
CA LEU A 248 15.39 1.73 5.25
C LEU A 248 14.98 2.46 6.54
N VAL A 249 13.98 1.93 7.26
CA VAL A 249 13.49 2.53 8.51
C VAL A 249 14.57 2.49 9.60
N GLU A 250 15.41 1.46 9.65
CA GLU A 250 16.52 1.38 10.60
C GLU A 250 17.55 2.49 10.39
N HIS A 251 17.71 2.97 9.14
CA HIS A 251 18.54 4.14 8.83
C HIS A 251 17.84 5.47 9.11
N LEU A 252 16.51 5.52 9.02
CA LEU A 252 15.72 6.74 9.27
C LEU A 252 15.50 7.03 10.76
N ASP A 253 15.55 6.02 11.63
CA ASP A 253 15.36 6.16 13.08
C ASP A 253 16.65 6.54 13.83
N GLN A 254 17.78 6.65 13.13
CA GLN A 254 19.03 7.11 13.73
C GLN A 254 19.00 8.64 13.92
N PRO A 255 19.34 9.17 15.12
CA PRO A 255 19.54 10.60 15.30
C PRO A 255 20.69 11.06 14.39
N ALA A 256 20.47 12.16 13.68
CA ALA A 256 21.47 12.79 12.81
C ALA A 256 22.70 13.29 13.58
#